data_AF-A0A356L0N5-F1
#
_entry.id   AF-A0A356L0N5-F1
#
_cell.length_a   1.000
_cell.length_b   1.000
_cell.length_c   1.000
_cell.angle_alpha   90.00
_cell.angle_beta   90.00
_cell.angle_gamma   90.00
#
_symmetry.space_group_name_H-M   'P 1'
#
loop_
_entity.id
_entity.type
_entity.pdbx_description
1 polymer ?
#
loop_
_entity_poly.entity_id
_entity_poly.type
_entity_poly.pdbx_seq_one_letter_code
_entity_poly.pdbx_strand_id
1 'polypeptide(L)'
;QLGKRIRARKSSEEFPHEIGILLGYPLEDVEGFICHKKEGCKCVGTWKVYGDVQQAKASFHRFERCTTIYQRAWEKGRTLEELTVAS
;
A
#
# COMPACT_ATOMS: atom_id res chain seq x y z
N GLN A 1 -3.36 -16.44 -14.23
CA GLN A 1 -4.51 -16.87 -13.40
C GLN A 1 -5.08 -15.74 -12.51
N LEU A 2 -4.34 -14.65 -12.25
CA LEU A 2 -4.81 -13.48 -11.50
C LEU A 2 -5.88 -12.63 -12.22
N GLY A 3 -5.74 -12.41 -13.54
CA GLY A 3 -6.65 -11.56 -14.32
C GLY A 3 -8.09 -12.09 -14.50
N LYS A 4 -8.34 -13.38 -14.21
CA LYS A 4 -9.70 -13.95 -14.21
C LYS A 4 -10.48 -13.60 -12.94
N ARG A 5 -9.80 -13.27 -11.82
CA ARG A 5 -10.44 -12.91 -10.53
C ARG A 5 -10.88 -11.45 -10.49
N ILE A 6 -10.21 -10.54 -11.20
CA ILE A 6 -10.55 -9.10 -11.26
C ILE A 6 -11.87 -8.86 -12.04
N ARG A 7 -12.14 -9.66 -13.08
CA ARG A 7 -13.34 -9.48 -13.93
C ARG A 7 -14.62 -10.13 -13.37
N ALA A 8 -14.50 -11.08 -12.44
CA ALA A 8 -15.64 -11.83 -11.91
C ALA A 8 -16.35 -11.18 -10.71
N ARG A 9 -15.80 -10.08 -10.17
CA ARG A 9 -16.31 -9.38 -8.96
C ARG A 9 -17.08 -8.09 -9.32
N LYS A 10 -18.10 -8.19 -10.16
CA LYS A 10 -19.12 -7.12 -10.27
C LYS A 10 -20.14 -7.15 -9.10
N SER A 11 -20.10 -8.17 -8.24
CA SER A 11 -21.15 -8.44 -7.24
C SER A 11 -20.67 -8.64 -5.79
N SER A 12 -19.38 -8.44 -5.48
CA SER A 12 -18.94 -8.32 -4.09
C SER A 12 -18.36 -6.92 -3.88
N GLU A 13 -18.98 -6.13 -3.01
CA GLU A 13 -18.60 -4.74 -2.72
C GLU A 13 -17.19 -4.60 -2.10
N GLU A 14 -16.56 -5.69 -1.69
CA GLU A 14 -15.23 -5.69 -1.06
C GLU A 14 -14.11 -5.93 -2.11
N PHE A 15 -13.19 -4.97 -2.19
CA PHE A 15 -11.99 -5.02 -3.03
C PHE A 15 -11.13 -6.25 -2.70
N PRO A 16 -10.44 -6.89 -3.67
CA PRO A 16 -9.64 -8.08 -3.38
C PRO A 16 -8.53 -7.76 -2.36
N HIS A 17 -8.58 -8.46 -1.22
CA HIS A 17 -7.61 -8.32 -0.14
C HIS A 17 -6.16 -8.58 -0.61
N GLU A 18 -5.97 -9.45 -1.63
CA GLU A 18 -4.67 -9.79 -2.21
C GLU A 18 -4.01 -8.64 -2.99
N ILE A 19 -4.70 -7.51 -3.19
CA ILE A 19 -4.11 -6.34 -3.86
C ILE A 19 -2.84 -5.85 -3.16
N GLY A 20 -2.69 -6.07 -1.85
CA GLY A 20 -1.51 -5.67 -1.12
C GLY A 20 -0.23 -6.24 -1.72
N ILE A 21 -0.29 -7.44 -2.32
CA ILE A 21 0.85 -8.05 -3.02
C ILE A 21 1.23 -7.21 -4.25
N LEU A 22 0.25 -6.74 -5.02
CA LEU A 22 0.48 -5.87 -6.18
C LEU A 22 1.04 -4.51 -5.76
N LEU A 23 0.63 -3.99 -4.59
CA LEU A 23 1.14 -2.75 -4.02
C LEU A 23 2.52 -2.90 -3.37
N GLY A 24 3.08 -4.12 -3.36
CA GLY A 24 4.41 -4.41 -2.79
C GLY A 24 4.43 -4.52 -1.27
N TYR A 25 3.28 -4.76 -0.63
CA TYR A 25 3.23 -5.03 0.80
C TYR A 25 3.81 -6.43 1.09
N PRO A 26 4.47 -6.63 2.25
CA PRO A 26 4.96 -7.94 2.66
C PRO A 26 3.85 -8.99 2.67
N LEU A 27 4.17 -10.22 2.24
CA LEU A 27 3.18 -11.30 2.13
C LEU A 27 2.53 -11.59 3.48
N GLU A 28 3.31 -11.60 4.55
CA GLU A 28 2.87 -11.84 5.91
C GLU A 28 1.88 -10.77 6.42
N ASP A 29 2.00 -9.53 5.94
CA ASP A 29 1.05 -8.45 6.27
C ASP A 29 -0.25 -8.61 5.49
N VAL A 30 -0.18 -9.06 4.23
CA VAL A 30 -1.36 -9.36 3.42
C VAL A 30 -2.11 -10.57 3.97
N GLU A 31 -1.40 -11.65 4.28
CA GLU A 31 -1.96 -12.85 4.91
C GLU A 31 -2.55 -12.53 6.28
N GLY A 32 -1.82 -11.76 7.10
CA GLY A 32 -2.30 -11.28 8.39
C GLY A 32 -3.58 -10.46 8.27
N PHE A 33 -3.68 -9.59 7.27
CA PHE A 33 -4.88 -8.80 7.01
C PHE A 33 -6.08 -9.68 6.58
N ILE A 34 -5.84 -10.71 5.76
CA ILE A 34 -6.88 -11.63 5.29
C ILE A 34 -7.41 -12.52 6.43
N CYS A 35 -6.49 -13.12 7.19
CA CYS A 35 -6.82 -14.13 8.19
C CYS A 35 -7.18 -13.53 9.55
N HIS A 36 -6.61 -12.38 9.91
CA HIS A 36 -6.70 -11.80 11.25
C HIS A 36 -7.20 -10.34 11.18
N LYS A 37 -8.41 -10.15 10.63
CA LYS A 37 -9.01 -8.84 10.33
C LYS A 37 -8.98 -7.83 11.51
N LYS A 38 -8.90 -8.30 12.78
CA LYS A 38 -8.87 -7.46 13.99
C LYS A 38 -7.77 -7.81 15.01
N GLU A 39 -7.40 -9.06 15.16
CA GLU A 39 -6.39 -9.51 16.14
C GLU A 39 -5.00 -9.63 15.50
N GLY A 40 -3.93 -9.59 16.30
CA GLY A 40 -2.56 -9.79 15.81
C GLY A 40 -1.94 -8.64 15.02
N CYS A 41 -2.64 -7.51 14.86
CA CYS A 41 -2.05 -6.28 14.32
C CYS A 41 -1.00 -5.73 15.29
N LYS A 42 0.24 -5.63 14.83
CA LYS A 42 1.40 -5.18 15.62
C LYS A 42 1.63 -3.67 15.50
N CYS A 43 1.29 -3.09 14.36
CA CYS A 43 1.47 -1.66 14.09
C CYS A 43 0.53 -1.21 12.96
N VAL A 44 0.17 0.07 12.94
CA VAL A 44 -0.64 0.67 11.88
C VAL A 44 0.10 1.89 11.33
N GLY A 45 0.25 1.95 10.01
CA GLY A 45 0.79 3.09 9.27
C GLY A 45 0.15 3.16 7.89
N THR A 46 0.96 3.14 6.82
CA THR A 46 0.44 3.08 5.44
C THR A 46 -0.40 1.83 5.18
N TRP A 47 -0.12 0.74 5.88
CA TRP A 47 -0.97 -0.45 5.98
C TRP A 47 -0.95 -1.00 7.42
N LYS A 48 -1.75 -2.04 7.69
CA LYS A 48 -1.73 -2.77 8.97
C LYS A 48 -0.63 -3.82 8.94
N VAL A 49 0.24 -3.82 9.95
CA VAL A 49 1.40 -4.69 10.04
C VAL A 49 1.10 -5.87 10.95
N TYR A 50 1.37 -7.07 10.45
CA TYR A 50 1.25 -8.36 11.12
C TYR A 50 2.62 -9.08 11.18
N GLY A 51 3.56 -8.70 10.32
CA GLY A 51 4.92 -9.22 10.19
C GLY A 51 5.99 -8.44 10.97
N ASP A 52 7.03 -8.00 10.26
CA ASP A 52 8.16 -7.24 10.81
C ASP A 52 7.81 -5.74 10.92
N VAL A 53 7.68 -5.28 12.17
CA VAL A 53 7.35 -3.89 12.50
C VAL A 53 8.45 -2.91 12.09
N GLN A 54 9.72 -3.29 12.19
CA GLN A 54 10.82 -2.37 11.88
C GLN A 54 10.96 -2.18 10.37
N GLN A 55 10.87 -3.27 9.61
CA GLN A 55 10.86 -3.20 8.15
C GLN A 55 9.67 -2.37 7.65
N ALA A 56 8.48 -2.60 8.19
CA ALA A 56 7.29 -1.81 7.82
C ALA A 56 7.45 -0.32 8.15
N LYS A 57 7.96 0.02 9.34
CA LYS A 57 8.24 1.41 9.72
C LYS A 57 9.26 2.09 8.82
N ALA A 58 10.32 1.38 8.41
CA ALA A 58 11.30 1.90 7.46
C ALA A 58 10.65 2.22 6.11
N SER A 59 9.76 1.36 5.62
CA SER A 59 8.98 1.59 4.40
C SER A 59 8.00 2.77 4.54
N PHE A 60 7.28 2.87 5.66
CA PHE A 60 6.42 4.02 5.94
C PHE A 60 7.18 5.34 5.89
N HIS A 61 8.35 5.38 6.54
CA HIS A 61 9.18 6.57 6.56
C HIS A 61 9.69 6.94 5.16
N ARG A 62 10.04 5.94 4.34
CA ARG A 62 10.41 6.17 2.95
C ARG A 62 9.26 6.77 2.14
N PHE A 63 8.04 6.26 2.30
CA PHE A 63 6.86 6.77 1.61
C PHE A 63 6.47 8.18 2.06
N GLU A 64 6.55 8.44 3.36
CA GLU A 64 6.34 9.77 3.93
C GLU A 64 7.35 10.78 3.36
N ARG A 65 8.64 10.42 3.36
CA ARG A 65 9.70 11.28 2.81
C ARG A 65 9.46 11.59 1.32
N CYS A 66 9.13 10.59 0.52
CA CYS A 66 8.80 10.79 -0.89
C CYS A 66 7.59 11.72 -1.06
N THR A 67 6.52 11.47 -0.30
CA THR A 67 5.31 12.31 -0.28
C THR A 67 5.64 13.77 0.06
N THR A 68 6.45 14.02 1.10
CA THR A 68 6.85 15.37 1.49
C THR A 68 7.64 16.08 0.38
N ILE A 69 8.54 15.38 -0.31
CA ILE A 69 9.32 15.98 -1.42
C ILE A 69 8.37 16.41 -2.55
N TYR A 70 7.42 15.54 -2.90
CA TYR A 70 6.46 15.80 -3.97
C TYR A 70 5.49 16.93 -3.60
N GLN A 71 4.99 16.95 -2.37
CA GLN A 71 4.15 18.03 -1.84
C GLN A 71 4.87 19.38 -1.93
N ARG A 72 6.13 19.45 -1.48
CA ARG A 72 6.93 20.69 -1.59
C ARG A 72 7.17 21.13 -3.03
N ALA A 73 7.31 20.19 -3.95
CA ALA A 73 7.48 20.49 -5.36
C ALA A 73 6.17 21.01 -5.98
N TRP A 74 5.03 20.41 -5.62
CA TRP A 74 3.70 20.88 -5.98
C TRP A 74 3.41 22.29 -5.45
N GLU A 75 3.70 22.54 -4.18
CA GLU A 75 3.56 23.87 -3.54
C GLU A 75 4.41 24.95 -4.21
N LYS A 76 5.51 24.55 -4.86
CA LYS A 76 6.37 25.44 -5.67
C LYS A 76 5.87 25.64 -7.10
N GLY A 77 4.69 25.13 -7.44
CA GLY A 77 4.04 25.32 -8.73
C GLY A 77 4.39 24.30 -9.81
N ARG A 78 5.03 23.18 -9.46
CA ARG A 78 5.24 22.08 -10.44
C ARG A 78 3.91 21.42 -10.79
N THR A 79 3.72 21.09 -12.06
CA THR A 79 2.52 20.36 -12.51
C THR A 79 2.61 18.87 -12.19
N LEU A 80 1.50 18.15 -12.33
CA LEU A 80 1.45 16.73 -11.98
C LEU A 80 2.32 15.92 -12.94
N GLU A 81 2.32 16.30 -14.22
CA GLU A 81 3.15 15.74 -15.28
C GLU A 81 4.64 15.86 -14.93
N GLU A 82 5.07 17.01 -14.42
CA GLU A 82 6.46 17.27 -14.00
C GLU A 82 6.86 16.53 -12.71
N LEU A 83 5.88 16.09 -11.90
CA LEU A 83 6.13 15.25 -10.73
C LEU A 83 6.27 13.78 -11.11
N THR A 84 5.70 13.34 -12.24
CA THR A 84 5.85 11.94 -12.67
C THR A 84 7.31 11.62 -12.95
N VAL A 85 7.83 10.55 -12.35
CA VAL A 85 9.14 10.00 -12.71
C VAL A 85 8.95 9.17 -13.98
N ALA A 86 9.67 9.52 -15.04
CA ALA A 86 9.65 8.76 -16.28
C ALA A 86 10.02 7.29 -15.99
N SER A 87 9.19 6.37 -16.51
CA SER A 87 9.38 4.92 -16.41
C SER A 87 10.25 4.41 -17.55
#